data_AF-A0A7C5NWW6-F1
#
_entry.id   AF-A0A7C5NWW6-F1
#
_cell.length_a   1.000
_cell.length_b   1.000
_cell.length_c   1.000
_cell.angle_alpha   90.00
_cell.angle_beta   90.00
_cell.angle_gamma   90.00
#
_symmetry.space_group_name_H-M   'P 1'
#
loop_
_entity.id
_entity.type
_entity.pdbx_description
1 polymer ?
#
loop_
_entity_poly.entity_id
_entity_poly.type
_entity_poly.pdbx_seq_one_letter_code
_entity_poly.pdbx_strand_id
1 'polypeptide(L)'
;MDGKAYIHFKNVVDEPGTTPEPEPPPDNGELSQNLYIKVLVGGAVKAEGYLSAIKCNSYELGTIAGGSTLTVTIEWSIPSDVGNVIMGDIVTFDIEFSLVQA
;
A
#
# COMPACT_ATOMS: atom_id res chain seq x y z
N MET A 1 24.85 -10.28 -13.82
CA MET A 1 24.05 -10.89 -12.75
C MET A 1 22.82 -10.04 -12.61
N ASP A 2 21.67 -10.65 -12.87
CA ASP A 2 20.38 -9.96 -12.88
C ASP A 2 19.63 -10.36 -11.60
N GLY A 3 18.76 -9.50 -11.11
CA GLY A 3 17.96 -9.76 -9.92
C GLY A 3 16.49 -9.46 -10.14
N LYS A 4 15.60 -10.23 -9.52
CA LYS A 4 14.16 -9.94 -9.51
C LYS A 4 13.83 -9.02 -8.34
N ALA A 5 13.22 -7.88 -8.64
CA ALA A 5 12.78 -6.92 -7.65
C ALA A 5 11.32 -7.20 -7.22
N TYR A 6 11.05 -7.03 -5.93
CA TYR A 6 9.73 -7.21 -5.34
C TYR A 6 9.39 -6.02 -4.44
N ILE A 7 8.09 -5.76 -4.27
CA ILE A 7 7.54 -4.85 -3.26
C ILE A 7 6.62 -5.61 -2.32
N HIS A 8 6.62 -5.24 -1.04
CA HIS A 8 5.77 -5.82 -0.01
C HIS A 8 5.30 -4.74 0.98
N PHE A 9 4.00 -4.64 1.17
CA PHE A 9 3.39 -3.80 2.22
C PHE A 9 3.27 -4.63 3.52
N LYS A 10 3.99 -4.23 4.57
CA LYS A 10 4.10 -4.97 5.84
C LYS A 10 3.62 -4.14 7.02
N ASN A 11 3.43 -4.82 8.15
CA ASN A 11 3.20 -4.20 9.46
C ASN A 11 2.06 -3.17 9.43
N VAL A 12 0.97 -3.49 8.72
CA VAL A 12 -0.20 -2.60 8.64
C VAL A 12 -0.89 -2.61 9.99
N VAL A 13 -0.95 -1.45 10.63
CA VAL A 13 -1.63 -1.20 11.89
C VAL A 13 -2.64 -0.08 11.67
N ASP A 14 -3.90 -0.41 11.94
CA ASP A 14 -5.03 0.49 11.92
C ASP A 14 -5.31 0.97 13.35
N GLU A 15 -5.44 2.29 13.54
CA GLU A 15 -5.75 2.90 14.83
C GLU A 15 -6.94 3.87 14.68
N PRO A 16 -7.98 3.73 15.53
CA PRO A 16 -9.12 4.63 15.54
C PRO A 16 -8.71 6.02 16.05
N GLY A 17 -9.32 7.05 15.46
CA GLY A 17 -9.08 8.44 15.83
C GLY A 17 -9.95 8.99 16.95
N THR A 18 -9.62 10.19 17.44
CA THR A 18 -10.61 11.02 18.14
C THR A 18 -11.37 11.86 17.12
N THR A 19 -12.69 11.74 17.10
CA THR A 19 -13.51 12.26 16.00
C THR A 19 -14.52 13.29 16.53
N PRO A 20 -14.75 14.45 15.85
CA PRO A 20 -15.79 15.39 16.26
C PRO A 20 -17.22 14.86 16.06
N GLU A 21 -17.41 14.01 15.06
CA GLU A 21 -18.64 13.27 14.77
C GLU A 21 -18.35 11.78 14.94
N PRO A 22 -19.16 11.03 15.72
CA PRO A 22 -18.92 9.62 15.96
C PRO A 22 -18.90 8.80 14.66
N GLU A 23 -17.98 7.84 14.60
CA GLU A 23 -17.93 6.84 13.55
C GLU A 23 -18.94 5.70 13.81
N PRO A 24 -19.34 4.92 12.79
CA PRO A 24 -20.16 3.72 12.98
C PRO A 24 -19.44 2.68 13.86
N PRO A 25 -20.02 2.22 14.98
CA PRO A 25 -19.37 1.23 15.84
C PRO A 25 -19.42 -0.19 15.25
N PRO A 26 -18.39 -1.04 15.49
CA PRO A 26 -17.16 -0.71 16.19
C PRO A 26 -16.21 0.10 15.32
N ASP A 27 -15.60 1.13 15.89
CA ASP A 27 -14.53 1.94 15.29
C ASP A 27 -13.19 1.22 15.48
N ASN A 28 -12.54 0.82 14.38
CA ASN A 28 -11.28 0.07 14.41
C ASN A 28 -10.19 0.68 13.52
N GLY A 29 -10.33 1.94 13.10
CA GLY A 29 -9.38 2.57 12.17
C GLY A 29 -9.56 2.06 10.74
N GLU A 30 -10.70 2.32 10.11
CA GLU A 30 -11.09 1.81 8.80
C GLU A 30 -10.31 2.44 7.61
N LEU A 31 -9.25 3.20 7.86
CA LEU A 31 -8.47 3.86 6.82
C LEU A 31 -7.74 2.88 5.88
N SER A 32 -7.18 1.75 6.33
CA SER A 32 -6.51 0.81 5.40
C SER A 32 -7.49 0.14 4.40
N GLN A 33 -8.77 0.08 4.75
CA GLN A 33 -9.87 -0.43 3.93
C GLN A 33 -10.24 0.56 2.84
N ASN A 34 -9.89 1.84 3.01
CA ASN A 34 -10.24 2.94 2.12
C ASN A 34 -9.03 3.57 1.41
N LEU A 35 -7.80 3.28 1.87
CA LEU A 35 -6.58 3.70 1.21
C LEU A 35 -6.30 2.83 0.00
N TYR A 36 -6.64 3.30 -1.20
CA TYR A 36 -6.37 2.62 -2.45
C TYR A 36 -4.93 2.90 -2.90
N ILE A 37 -4.19 1.85 -3.26
CA ILE A 37 -2.79 1.94 -3.71
C ILE A 37 -2.67 1.32 -5.10
N LYS A 38 -1.87 1.96 -5.95
CA LYS A 38 -1.47 1.46 -7.27
C LYS A 38 0.05 1.56 -7.42
N VAL A 39 0.68 0.44 -7.74
CA VAL A 39 2.13 0.34 -7.99
C VAL A 39 2.36 0.13 -9.47
N LEU A 40 3.18 0.99 -10.08
CA LEU A 40 3.54 0.93 -11.49
C LEU A 40 5.04 0.83 -11.71
N VAL A 41 5.42 0.11 -12.77
CA VAL A 41 6.78 0.05 -13.30
C VAL A 41 6.71 0.29 -14.80
N GLY A 42 7.34 1.37 -15.28
CA GLY A 42 7.28 1.74 -16.71
C GLY A 42 5.85 1.97 -17.23
N GLY A 43 4.93 2.40 -16.36
CA GLY A 43 3.51 2.58 -16.69
C GLY A 43 2.66 1.32 -16.63
N ALA A 44 3.24 0.14 -16.41
CA ALA A 44 2.50 -1.10 -16.21
C ALA A 44 2.16 -1.31 -14.73
N VAL A 45 0.89 -1.62 -14.43
CA VAL A 45 0.44 -1.95 -13.07
C VAL A 45 1.05 -3.27 -12.61
N LYS A 46 1.64 -3.26 -11.42
CA LYS A 46 2.25 -4.43 -10.75
C LYS A 46 1.47 -4.89 -9.53
N ALA A 47 0.84 -3.97 -8.83
CA ALA A 47 -0.09 -4.22 -7.74
C ALA A 47 -1.13 -3.11 -7.72
N GLU A 48 -2.39 -3.45 -7.45
CA GLU A 48 -3.44 -2.46 -7.20
C GLU A 48 -4.48 -3.02 -6.24
N GLY A 49 -5.04 -2.13 -5.41
CA GLY A 49 -6.10 -2.46 -4.47
C GLY A 49 -6.03 -1.62 -3.19
N TYR A 50 -7.02 -1.80 -2.32
CA TYR A 50 -6.99 -1.22 -0.99
C TYR A 50 -5.87 -1.83 -0.15
N LEU A 51 -5.20 -1.02 0.69
CA LEU A 51 -4.08 -1.45 1.52
C LEU A 51 -4.42 -2.70 2.34
N SER A 52 -5.62 -2.75 2.93
CA SER A 52 -6.14 -3.91 3.67
C SER A 52 -6.16 -5.22 2.88
N ALA A 53 -6.31 -5.15 1.55
CA ALA A 53 -6.37 -6.31 0.66
C ALA A 53 -5.00 -6.68 0.07
N ILE A 54 -4.14 -5.69 -0.19
CA ILE A 54 -2.83 -5.93 -0.81
C ILE A 54 -1.70 -6.14 0.20
N LYS A 55 -1.92 -5.82 1.48
CA LYS A 55 -0.96 -6.06 2.56
C LYS A 55 -0.57 -7.52 2.66
N CYS A 56 0.63 -7.76 3.20
CA CYS A 56 1.17 -9.09 3.43
C CYS A 56 1.45 -9.92 2.15
N ASN A 57 1.30 -9.35 0.95
CA ASN A 57 1.66 -9.98 -0.32
C ASN A 57 2.97 -9.41 -0.89
N SER A 58 3.72 -10.25 -1.60
CA SER A 58 4.92 -9.85 -2.35
C SER A 58 4.61 -9.78 -3.84
N TYR A 59 4.78 -8.61 -4.45
CA TYR A 59 4.49 -8.36 -5.86
C TYR A 59 5.79 -8.21 -6.66
N GLU A 60 5.92 -8.95 -7.77
CA GLU A 60 7.07 -8.84 -8.66
C GLU A 60 7.03 -7.51 -9.44
N LEU A 61 8.07 -6.71 -9.30
CA LEU A 61 8.25 -5.44 -10.01
C LEU A 61 8.91 -5.64 -11.37
N GLY A 62 9.79 -6.63 -11.48
CA GLY A 62 10.48 -7.02 -12.70
C GLY A 62 11.96 -7.38 -12.46
N THR A 63 12.68 -7.62 -13.54
CA THR A 63 14.12 -7.94 -13.51
C THR A 63 14.97 -6.67 -13.65
N ILE A 64 16.01 -6.57 -12.84
CA ILE A 64 17.03 -5.52 -12.88
C ILE A 64 18.34 -6.17 -13.32
N ALA A 65 18.84 -5.76 -14.48
CA ALA A 65 20.16 -6.18 -14.94
C ALA A 65 21.27 -5.55 -14.10
N GLY A 66 22.41 -6.22 -14.00
CA GLY A 66 23.57 -5.70 -13.24
C GLY A 66 23.96 -4.28 -13.67
N GLY A 67 24.05 -3.36 -12.70
CA GLY A 67 24.37 -1.95 -12.95
C GLY A 67 23.22 -1.09 -13.49
N SER A 68 22.03 -1.66 -13.67
CA SER A 68 20.82 -0.94 -14.09
C SER A 68 19.95 -0.54 -12.91
N THR A 69 18.95 0.30 -13.16
CA THR A 69 17.95 0.75 -12.18
C THR A 69 16.54 0.49 -12.67
N LEU A 70 15.59 0.34 -11.74
CA LEU A 70 14.17 0.22 -12.01
C LEU A 70 13.42 1.36 -11.30
N THR A 71 12.63 2.13 -12.03
CA THR A 71 11.78 3.17 -11.45
C THR A 71 10.42 2.58 -11.09
N VAL A 72 10.02 2.77 -9.84
CA VAL A 72 8.73 2.34 -9.30
C VAL A 72 7.93 3.58 -8.92
N THR A 73 6.70 3.68 -9.43
CA THR A 73 5.74 4.70 -9.04
C THR A 73 4.73 4.08 -8.09
N ILE A 74 4.48 4.71 -6.95
CA ILE A 74 3.44 4.32 -6.01
C ILE A 74 2.48 5.49 -5.92
N GLU A 75 1.24 5.25 -6.32
CA GLU A 75 0.13 6.19 -6.22
C GLU A 75 -0.79 5.71 -5.09
N TRP A 76 -1.31 6.64 -4.31
CA TRP A 76 -2.33 6.36 -3.31
C TRP A 76 -3.46 7.37 -3.39
N SER A 77 -4.67 6.92 -3.08
CA SER A 77 -5.87 7.76 -3.06
C SER A 77 -6.87 7.24 -2.04
N ILE A 78 -7.79 8.13 -1.66
CA ILE A 78 -8.93 7.82 -0.81
C ILE A 78 -10.19 8.19 -1.63
N PRO A 79 -11.20 7.31 -1.72
CA PRO A 79 -12.47 7.65 -2.38
C PRO A 79 -13.12 8.87 -1.70
N SER A 80 -13.73 9.76 -2.48
CA SER A 80 -14.31 11.00 -1.94
C SER A 80 -15.60 10.80 -1.13
N ASP A 81 -16.20 9.61 -1.21
CA ASP A 81 -17.48 9.24 -0.61
C ASP A 81 -17.36 8.44 0.69
N VAL A 82 -16.15 8.24 1.22
CA VAL A 82 -15.90 7.54 2.50
C VAL A 82 -16.46 8.30 3.71
N GLY A 83 -16.59 9.62 3.61
CA GLY A 83 -17.23 10.45 4.64
C GLY A 83 -16.55 10.35 6.01
N ASN A 84 -17.37 10.16 7.05
CA ASN A 84 -16.94 10.08 8.44
C ASN A 84 -16.42 8.69 8.86
N VAL A 85 -16.33 7.73 7.95
CA VAL A 85 -15.89 6.35 8.21
C VAL A 85 -14.37 6.23 8.40
N ILE A 86 -13.62 7.31 8.20
CA ILE A 86 -12.16 7.33 8.36
C ILE A 86 -11.68 8.58 9.10
N MET A 87 -12.57 9.26 9.82
CA MET A 87 -12.36 10.64 10.22
C MET A 87 -11.44 10.74 11.44
N GLY A 88 -10.15 10.92 11.19
CA GLY A 88 -9.15 11.00 12.25
C GLY A 88 -8.46 9.67 12.52
N ASP A 89 -8.84 8.64 11.77
CA ASP A 89 -8.14 7.37 11.68
C ASP A 89 -6.70 7.55 11.23
N ILE A 90 -5.88 6.63 11.72
CA ILE A 90 -4.47 6.55 11.41
C ILE A 90 -4.18 5.13 10.93
N VAL A 91 -3.50 5.03 9.79
CA VAL A 91 -2.89 3.78 9.36
C VAL A 91 -1.38 3.97 9.26
N THR A 92 -0.63 3.03 9.83
CA THR A 92 0.82 2.94 9.66
C THR A 92 1.18 1.63 8.98
N PHE A 93 2.20 1.67 8.12
CA PHE A 93 2.68 0.49 7.39
C PHE A 93 4.09 0.72 6.85
N ASP A 94 4.78 -0.38 6.55
CA ASP A 94 6.08 -0.38 5.91
C ASP A 94 5.96 -0.76 4.43
N ILE A 95 6.79 -0.13 3.59
CA ILE A 95 7.01 -0.55 2.21
C ILE A 95 8.41 -1.15 2.13
N GLU A 96 8.48 -2.46 1.92
CA GLU A 96 9.74 -3.17 1.73
C GLU A 96 10.00 -3.43 0.25
N PHE A 97 11.22 -3.13 -0.19
CA PHE A 97 11.75 -3.56 -1.49
C PHE A 97 12.80 -4.65 -1.27
N SER A 98 12.72 -5.73 -2.06
CA SER A 98 13.73 -6.78 -2.04
C SER A 98 14.23 -7.10 -3.45
N LEU A 99 15.50 -7.48 -3.55
CA LEU A 99 16.14 -7.93 -4.78
C LEU A 99 16.66 -9.35 -4.57
N VAL A 100 16.13 -10.30 -5.31
CA VAL A 100 16.55 -11.71 -5.23
C VAL A 100 17.34 -12.07 -6.48
N GLN A 101 18.59 -12.51 -6.29
CA GLN A 101 19.44 -13.04 -7.35
C GLN A 101 19.29 -14.56 -7.43
N ALA A 102 19.34 -15.10 -8.64
CA ALA A 102 19.52 -16.53 -8.90
C ALA A 102 20.96 -16.79 -9.36
#